data_AF-X1RWU6-F1
#
_entry.id   AF-X1RWU6-F1
#
_cell.length_a   1.000
_cell.length_b   1.000
_cell.length_c   1.000
_cell.angle_alpha   90.00
_cell.angle_beta   90.00
_cell.angle_gamma   90.00
#
_symmetry.space_group_name_H-M   'P 1'
#
loop_
_entity.id
_entity.type
_entity.pdbx_description
1 polymer ?
#
loop_
_entity_poly.entity_id
_entity_poly.type
_entity_poly.pdbx_seq_one_letter_code
_entity_poly.pdbx_strand_id
1 'polypeptide(L)'
;PLIIRKTKQGFEIVAGSVRYLASISAGLKAVPCIIMSLGPKSAEVLKLHENVKRIPLNHVDQGHTFLMMQETFKMTEKDIAESSGKSIAYVSQHISLVRYGKELTNAVKEGSITFSQARELMRVDDPSKRNHFLSLCQNSGSTVLVLKGWIDEYLMTLEISL
;
A
#
# COMPACT_ATOMS: atom_id res chain seq x y z
N PRO A 1 18.98 4.01 -14.85
CA PRO A 1 19.82 2.86 -14.46
C PRO A 1 19.00 1.57 -14.30
N LEU A 2 19.54 0.41 -14.68
CA LEU A 2 18.99 -0.91 -14.36
C LEU A 2 19.28 -1.27 -12.90
N ILE A 3 18.40 -2.05 -12.26
CA ILE A 3 18.73 -2.67 -10.97
C ILE A 3 19.12 -4.11 -11.24
N ILE A 4 20.32 -4.48 -10.81
CA ILE A 4 20.86 -5.82 -10.98
C ILE A 4 21.34 -6.40 -9.65
N ARG A 5 21.34 -7.72 -9.53
CA ARG A 5 22.00 -8.43 -8.43
C ARG A 5 23.10 -9.35 -8.96
N LYS A 6 24.13 -9.55 -8.15
CA LYS A 6 25.20 -10.50 -8.46
C LYS A 6 24.71 -11.92 -8.16
N THR A 7 24.95 -12.84 -9.09
CA THR A 7 24.68 -14.28 -8.96
C THR A 7 25.97 -15.07 -9.21
N LYS A 8 25.92 -16.40 -9.05
CA LYS A 8 27.08 -17.26 -9.36
C LYS A 8 27.42 -17.24 -10.87
N GLN A 9 26.43 -17.00 -11.72
CA GLN A 9 26.58 -16.99 -13.18
C GLN A 9 26.74 -15.59 -13.79
N GLY A 10 26.85 -14.54 -12.97
CA GLY A 10 27.01 -13.16 -13.45
C GLY A 10 26.05 -12.19 -12.78
N PHE A 11 25.21 -11.53 -13.57
CA PHE A 11 24.24 -10.56 -13.10
C PHE A 11 22.83 -10.92 -13.53
N GLU A 12 21.88 -10.70 -12.63
CA GLU A 12 20.46 -10.87 -12.89
C GLU A 12 19.77 -9.50 -12.80
N ILE A 13 18.95 -9.18 -13.80
CA ILE A 13 18.12 -7.98 -13.79
C ILE A 13 16.98 -8.18 -12.79
N VAL A 14 16.89 -7.27 -11.82
CA VAL A 14 15.83 -7.23 -10.81
C VAL A 14 14.75 -6.22 -11.18
N ALA A 15 15.10 -5.11 -11.84
CA ALA A 15 14.13 -4.14 -12.35
C ALA A 15 14.62 -3.41 -13.60
N GLY A 16 13.69 -2.99 -14.46
CA GLY A 16 14.00 -2.24 -15.69
C GLY A 16 14.18 -3.11 -16.94
N SER A 17 13.51 -4.27 -17.02
CA SER A 17 13.58 -5.20 -18.17
C SER A 17 13.31 -4.52 -19.51
N VAL A 18 12.34 -3.59 -19.59
CA VAL A 18 12.03 -2.84 -20.82
C VAL A 18 13.17 -1.89 -21.22
N ARG A 19 13.82 -1.23 -20.25
CA ARG A 19 14.99 -0.38 -20.52
C ARG A 19 16.18 -1.21 -20.99
N TYR A 20 16.33 -2.43 -20.48
CA TYR A 20 17.33 -3.37 -20.98
C TYR A 20 17.04 -3.77 -22.43
N LEU A 21 15.80 -4.19 -22.75
CA LEU A 21 15.41 -4.53 -24.12
C LEU A 21 15.59 -3.36 -25.08
N ALA A 22 15.18 -2.15 -24.69
CA ALA A 22 15.38 -0.93 -25.48
C ALA A 22 16.87 -0.64 -25.73
N SER A 23 17.74 -0.91 -24.74
CA SER A 23 19.19 -0.74 -24.92
C SER A 23 19.78 -1.73 -25.92
N ILE A 24 19.26 -2.96 -25.95
CA ILE A 24 19.64 -3.95 -26.97
C ILE A 24 19.20 -3.47 -28.34
N SER A 25 17.95 -3.05 -28.49
CA SER A 25 17.43 -2.52 -29.75
C SER A 25 18.18 -1.27 -30.23
N ALA A 26 18.69 -0.46 -29.32
CA ALA A 26 19.51 0.71 -29.61
C ALA A 26 21.00 0.38 -29.87
N GLY A 27 21.41 -0.89 -29.81
CA GLY A 27 22.80 -1.31 -30.04
C GLY A 27 23.79 -0.86 -28.97
N LEU A 28 23.32 -0.53 -27.77
CA LEU A 28 24.17 -0.06 -26.68
C LEU A 28 25.01 -1.23 -26.12
N LYS A 29 26.33 -1.03 -26.08
CA LYS A 29 27.27 -2.01 -25.51
C LYS A 29 27.29 -2.03 -23.98
N ALA A 30 26.83 -0.96 -23.35
CA ALA A 30 26.79 -0.81 -21.90
C ALA A 30 25.63 0.09 -21.48
N VAL A 31 25.12 -0.13 -20.29
CA VAL A 31 24.06 0.66 -19.67
C VAL A 31 24.37 0.91 -18.20
N PRO A 32 23.95 2.05 -17.64
CA PRO A 32 24.16 2.33 -16.23
C PRO A 32 23.34 1.37 -15.37
N CYS A 33 24.01 0.73 -14.40
CA CYS A 33 23.42 -0.25 -13.50
C CYS A 33 23.69 0.11 -12.04
N ILE A 34 22.73 -0.21 -11.18
CA ILE A 34 22.86 -0.19 -9.72
C ILE A 34 22.90 -1.65 -9.26
N ILE A 35 23.99 -2.04 -8.61
CA ILE A 35 24.17 -3.41 -8.08
C ILE A 35 23.64 -3.45 -6.65
N MET A 36 22.66 -4.32 -6.39
CA MET A 36 22.15 -4.57 -5.04
C MET A 36 22.46 -6.00 -4.58
N SER A 37 22.86 -6.13 -3.32
CA SER A 37 23.07 -7.42 -2.66
C SER A 37 21.73 -7.98 -2.20
N LEU A 38 21.01 -8.66 -3.10
CA LEU A 38 19.71 -9.27 -2.82
C LEU A 38 19.81 -10.80 -2.87
N GLY A 39 19.22 -11.45 -1.87
CA GLY A 39 18.97 -12.89 -1.90
C GLY A 39 17.91 -13.26 -2.95
N PRO A 40 17.81 -14.55 -3.37
CA PRO A 40 16.89 -14.99 -4.41
C PRO A 40 15.43 -14.59 -4.16
N LYS A 41 14.92 -14.87 -2.96
CA LYS A 41 13.53 -14.55 -2.57
C LYS A 41 13.28 -13.04 -2.60
N SER A 42 14.18 -12.23 -2.04
CA SER A 42 14.04 -10.77 -2.00
C SER A 42 14.06 -10.15 -3.41
N ALA A 43 14.85 -10.71 -4.32
CA ALA A 43 14.88 -10.27 -5.71
C ALA A 43 13.57 -10.59 -6.45
N GLU A 44 12.98 -11.76 -6.21
CA GLU A 44 11.70 -12.16 -6.79
C GLU A 44 10.55 -11.28 -6.29
N VAL A 45 10.51 -10.98 -4.99
CA VAL A 45 9.56 -10.02 -4.41
C VAL A 45 9.71 -8.65 -5.05
N LEU A 46 10.93 -8.15 -5.24
CA LEU A 46 11.16 -6.85 -5.85
C LEU A 46 10.75 -6.81 -7.34
N LYS A 47 10.96 -7.90 -8.07
CA LYS A 47 10.51 -8.07 -9.46
C LYS A 47 8.99 -8.03 -9.57
N LEU A 48 8.30 -8.79 -8.71
CA LEU A 48 6.85 -8.77 -8.63
C LEU A 48 6.36 -7.36 -8.32
N HIS A 49 6.98 -6.69 -7.35
CA HIS A 49 6.65 -5.32 -6.98
C HIS A 49 6.84 -4.31 -8.14
N GLU A 50 7.90 -4.43 -8.95
CA GLU A 50 8.10 -3.56 -10.12
C GLU A 50 7.06 -3.78 -11.23
N ASN A 51 6.67 -5.03 -11.46
CA ASN A 51 5.61 -5.35 -12.42
C ASN A 51 4.25 -4.76 -12.02
N VAL A 52 3.92 -4.74 -10.73
CA VAL A 52 2.65 -4.18 -10.23
C VAL A 52 2.62 -2.64 -10.35
N LYS A 53 3.78 -1.95 -10.38
CA LYS A 53 3.85 -0.48 -10.52
C LYS A 53 3.34 0.11 -11.85
N ARG A 54 2.98 -0.70 -12.85
CA ARG A 54 2.46 -0.20 -14.15
C ARG A 54 0.99 0.23 -14.14
N ILE A 55 0.27 -0.08 -13.06
CA ILE A 55 -1.06 0.44 -12.74
C ILE A 55 -0.89 1.27 -11.46
N PRO A 56 -1.54 2.44 -11.30
CA PRO A 56 -1.52 3.12 -10.01
C PRO A 56 -1.97 2.13 -8.94
N LEU A 57 -1.07 1.83 -7.99
CA LEU A 57 -1.37 0.93 -6.87
C LEU A 57 -2.62 1.45 -6.18
N ASN A 58 -3.63 0.60 -5.99
CA ASN A 58 -4.76 0.96 -5.15
C ASN A 58 -4.29 1.15 -3.70
N HIS A 59 -5.13 1.76 -2.86
CA HIS A 59 -4.76 2.07 -1.46
C HIS A 59 -4.32 0.83 -0.66
N VAL A 60 -4.91 -0.33 -0.94
CA VAL A 60 -4.55 -1.59 -0.27
C VAL A 60 -3.15 -2.05 -0.66
N ASP A 61 -2.84 -2.05 -1.95
CA ASP A 61 -1.53 -2.50 -2.45
C ASP A 61 -0.40 -1.53 -2.02
N GLN A 62 -0.71 -0.22 -1.91
CA GLN A 62 0.19 0.76 -1.31
C GLN A 62 0.46 0.45 0.17
N GLY A 63 -0.58 0.16 0.95
CA GLY A 63 -0.46 -0.23 2.35
C GLY A 63 0.41 -1.48 2.54
N HIS A 64 0.21 -2.51 1.72
CA HIS A 64 1.04 -3.72 1.75
C HIS A 64 2.49 -3.44 1.36
N THR A 65 2.72 -2.53 0.41
CA THR A 65 4.08 -2.09 0.04
C THR A 65 4.78 -1.42 1.23
N PHE A 66 4.11 -0.46 1.88
CA PHE A 66 4.68 0.22 3.05
C PHE A 66 4.91 -0.74 4.22
N LEU A 67 3.98 -1.66 4.47
CA LEU A 67 4.13 -2.68 5.51
C LEU A 67 5.33 -3.59 5.22
N MET A 68 5.49 -4.04 3.97
CA MET A 68 6.66 -4.83 3.56
C MET A 68 7.96 -4.04 3.77
N MET A 69 7.97 -2.73 3.51
CA MET A 69 9.12 -1.87 3.76
C MET A 69 9.48 -1.80 5.25
N GLN A 70 8.49 -1.71 6.14
CA GLN A 70 8.73 -1.80 7.58
C GLN A 70 9.27 -3.18 7.99
N GLU A 71 8.64 -4.26 7.52
CA GLU A 71 8.94 -5.61 8.00
C GLU A 71 10.27 -6.15 7.47
N THR A 72 10.55 -5.93 6.18
CA THR A 72 11.70 -6.48 5.46
C THR A 72 12.92 -5.59 5.58
N PHE A 73 12.75 -4.27 5.42
CA PHE A 73 13.85 -3.30 5.39
C PHE A 73 14.02 -2.53 6.71
N LYS A 74 13.17 -2.79 7.72
CA LYS A 74 13.20 -2.13 9.04
C LYS A 74 13.11 -0.60 8.95
N MET A 75 12.47 -0.10 7.91
CA MET A 75 12.25 1.34 7.71
C MET A 75 11.16 1.85 8.65
N THR A 76 11.34 3.04 9.20
CA THR A 76 10.29 3.75 9.95
C THR A 76 9.26 4.36 8.98
N GLU A 77 8.08 4.75 9.48
CA GLU A 77 7.10 5.49 8.66
C GLU A 77 7.68 6.80 8.11
N LYS A 78 8.60 7.43 8.87
CA LYS A 78 9.34 8.62 8.43
C LYS A 78 10.25 8.32 7.24
N ASP A 79 11.04 7.25 7.31
CA ASP A 79 11.94 6.87 6.20
C ASP A 79 11.16 6.50 4.93
N ILE A 80 10.00 5.83 5.10
CA ILE A 80 9.10 5.49 3.99
C ILE A 80 8.47 6.74 3.40
N ALA A 81 8.04 7.69 4.23
CA ALA A 81 7.47 8.97 3.79
C ALA A 81 8.48 9.78 2.97
N GLU A 82 9.71 9.92 3.48
CA GLU A 82 10.81 10.61 2.79
C GLU A 82 11.15 9.94 1.45
N SER A 83 11.29 8.62 1.43
CA SER A 83 11.63 7.88 0.20
C SER A 83 10.50 7.83 -0.85
N SER A 84 9.24 7.93 -0.43
CA SER A 84 8.07 7.90 -1.31
C SER A 84 7.53 9.28 -1.71
N GLY A 85 8.05 10.36 -1.12
CA GLY A 85 7.56 11.72 -1.35
C GLY A 85 6.12 11.93 -0.84
N LYS A 86 5.72 11.19 0.19
CA LYS A 86 4.39 11.27 0.82
C LYS A 86 4.52 11.79 2.25
N SER A 87 3.40 12.17 2.86
CA SER A 87 3.39 12.55 4.28
C SER A 87 3.47 11.30 5.17
N ILE A 88 4.03 11.45 6.37
CA ILE A 88 4.05 10.38 7.38
C ILE A 88 2.63 9.90 7.67
N ALA A 89 1.67 10.83 7.79
CA ALA A 89 0.26 10.52 7.98
C ALA A 89 -0.32 9.66 6.83
N TYR A 90 0.05 9.94 5.58
CA TYR A 90 -0.36 9.12 4.44
C TYR A 90 0.16 7.68 4.57
N VAL A 91 1.45 7.51 4.86
CA VAL A 91 2.08 6.20 5.04
C VAL A 91 1.40 5.44 6.19
N SER A 92 1.27 6.09 7.34
CA SER A 92 0.66 5.53 8.54
C SER A 92 -0.75 5.00 8.28
N GLN A 93 -1.62 5.82 7.67
CA GLN A 93 -3.01 5.44 7.40
C GLN A 93 -3.14 4.25 6.45
N HIS A 94 -2.24 4.14 5.46
CA HIS A 94 -2.23 3.00 4.54
C HIS A 94 -1.76 1.71 5.23
N ILE A 95 -0.77 1.81 6.13
CA ILE A 95 -0.33 0.70 6.97
C ILE A 95 -1.45 0.28 7.94
N SER A 96 -2.11 1.24 8.58
CA SER A 96 -3.24 0.98 9.48
C SER A 96 -4.36 0.20 8.79
N LEU A 97 -4.74 0.59 7.57
CA LEU A 97 -5.78 -0.11 6.81
C LEU A 97 -5.45 -1.59 6.63
N VAL A 98 -4.25 -1.91 6.15
CA VAL A 98 -3.88 -3.32 5.88
C VAL A 98 -3.68 -4.13 7.17
N ARG A 99 -3.31 -3.47 8.28
CA ARG A 99 -3.22 -4.12 9.60
C ARG A 99 -4.58 -4.36 10.24
N TYR A 100 -5.58 -3.54 9.92
CA TYR A 100 -6.91 -3.65 10.50
C TYR A 100 -7.60 -4.98 10.21
N GLY A 101 -7.34 -5.54 9.03
CA GLY A 101 -7.81 -6.86 8.64
C GLY A 101 -8.52 -6.89 7.29
N LYS A 102 -8.96 -8.10 6.92
CA LYS A 102 -9.45 -8.38 5.56
C LYS A 102 -10.78 -7.72 5.24
N GLU A 103 -11.65 -7.46 6.22
CA GLU A 103 -12.99 -6.93 5.99
C GLU A 103 -12.96 -5.55 5.29
N LEU A 104 -12.35 -4.54 5.91
CA LEU A 104 -12.23 -3.21 5.31
C LEU A 104 -11.29 -3.21 4.10
N THR A 105 -10.24 -4.02 4.14
CA THR A 105 -9.27 -4.12 3.03
C THR A 105 -9.94 -4.67 1.76
N ASN A 106 -10.77 -5.71 1.87
CA ASN A 106 -11.53 -6.26 0.75
C ASN A 106 -12.57 -5.24 0.25
N ALA A 107 -13.31 -4.60 1.14
CA ALA A 107 -14.30 -3.60 0.77
C ALA A 107 -13.69 -2.43 -0.03
N VAL A 108 -12.51 -1.95 0.37
CA VAL A 108 -11.76 -0.92 -0.39
C VAL A 108 -11.26 -1.47 -1.73
N LYS A 109 -10.76 -2.70 -1.76
CA LYS A 109 -10.21 -3.33 -2.98
C LYS A 109 -11.28 -3.60 -4.04
N GLU A 110 -12.47 -4.00 -3.61
CA GLU A 110 -13.65 -4.23 -4.45
C GLU A 110 -14.32 -2.91 -4.88
N GLY A 111 -13.93 -1.79 -4.27
CA GLY A 111 -14.53 -0.48 -4.54
C GLY A 111 -15.91 -0.30 -3.92
N SER A 112 -16.33 -1.19 -3.02
CA SER A 112 -17.62 -1.06 -2.31
C SER A 112 -17.59 0.07 -1.27
N ILE A 113 -16.39 0.46 -0.82
CA ILE A 113 -16.14 1.71 -0.09
C ILE A 113 -14.86 2.39 -0.58
N THR A 114 -14.78 3.69 -0.36
CA THR A 114 -13.58 4.51 -0.56
C THR A 114 -12.59 4.35 0.60
N PHE A 115 -11.32 4.67 0.35
CA PHE A 115 -10.30 4.73 1.41
C PHE A 115 -10.67 5.69 2.55
N SER A 116 -11.26 6.83 2.22
CA SER A 116 -11.72 7.81 3.22
C SER A 116 -12.83 7.25 4.10
N GLN A 117 -13.79 6.50 3.54
CA GLN A 117 -14.81 5.82 4.35
C GLN A 117 -14.19 4.75 5.26
N ALA A 118 -13.25 3.95 4.74
CA ALA A 118 -12.54 2.96 5.55
C ALA A 118 -11.79 3.59 6.73
N ARG A 119 -11.19 4.77 6.54
CA ARG A 119 -10.54 5.53 7.62
C ARG A 119 -11.51 5.95 8.71
N GLU A 120 -12.71 6.39 8.37
CA GLU A 120 -13.73 6.72 9.37
C GLU A 120 -14.20 5.47 10.11
N LEU A 121 -14.44 4.36 9.38
CA LEU A 121 -14.85 3.09 9.98
C LEU A 121 -13.82 2.52 10.97
N MET A 122 -12.52 2.75 10.73
CA MET A 122 -11.46 2.31 11.66
C MET A 122 -11.51 3.03 13.03
N ARG A 123 -12.24 4.15 13.16
CA ARG A 123 -12.46 4.85 14.44
C ARG A 123 -13.49 4.14 15.34
N VAL A 124 -14.22 3.16 14.80
CA VAL A 124 -15.26 2.42 15.53
C VAL A 124 -14.68 1.10 16.01
N ASP A 125 -14.40 1.02 17.31
CA ASP A 125 -13.81 -0.17 17.92
C ASP A 125 -14.79 -1.35 17.97
N ASP A 126 -16.08 -1.08 18.28
CA ASP A 126 -17.14 -2.09 18.30
C ASP A 126 -17.35 -2.69 16.89
N PRO A 127 -17.02 -3.98 16.67
CA PRO A 127 -17.18 -4.63 15.38
C PRO A 127 -18.63 -4.65 14.89
N SER A 128 -19.60 -4.81 15.78
CA SER A 128 -21.01 -4.89 15.41
C SER A 128 -21.50 -3.56 14.84
N LYS A 129 -21.13 -2.45 15.50
CA LYS A 129 -21.46 -1.09 15.03
C LYS A 129 -20.70 -0.71 13.77
N ARG A 130 -19.42 -1.07 13.67
CA ARG A 130 -18.63 -0.87 12.46
C ARG A 130 -19.24 -1.59 11.26
N ASN A 131 -19.67 -2.84 11.43
CA ASN A 131 -20.26 -3.64 10.36
C ASN A 131 -21.63 -3.10 9.93
N HIS A 132 -22.39 -2.56 10.88
CA HIS A 132 -23.59 -1.81 10.57
C HIS A 132 -23.29 -0.59 9.68
N PHE A 133 -22.33 0.26 10.05
CA PHE A 133 -21.94 1.41 9.23
C PHE A 133 -21.35 1.03 7.86
N LEU A 134 -20.59 -0.05 7.80
CA LEU A 134 -20.09 -0.61 6.54
C LEU A 134 -21.26 -1.00 5.62
N SER A 135 -22.25 -1.72 6.14
CA SER A 135 -23.44 -2.12 5.37
C SER A 135 -24.23 -0.92 4.85
N LEU A 136 -24.32 0.17 5.63
CA LEU A 136 -24.94 1.42 5.18
C LEU A 136 -24.14 2.02 4.02
N CYS A 137 -22.81 2.09 4.13
CA CYS A 137 -21.99 2.61 3.03
C CYS A 137 -22.18 1.83 1.72
N GLN A 138 -22.26 0.50 1.82
CA GLN A 138 -22.42 -0.39 0.67
C GLN A 138 -23.82 -0.29 0.04
N ASN A 139 -24.86 -0.10 0.85
CA ASN A 139 -26.25 -0.13 0.38
C ASN A 139 -26.81 1.25 0.00
N SER A 140 -26.43 2.32 0.71
CA SER A 140 -27.02 3.66 0.52
C SER A 140 -26.10 4.65 -0.21
N GLY A 141 -24.87 4.26 -0.59
CA GLY A 141 -23.96 5.14 -1.33
C GLY A 141 -23.53 6.39 -0.54
N SER A 142 -23.58 6.31 0.79
CA SER A 142 -23.35 7.42 1.73
C SER A 142 -22.02 8.10 1.47
N THR A 143 -21.98 9.44 1.39
CA THR A 143 -20.71 10.16 1.29
C THR A 143 -19.88 10.04 2.57
N VAL A 144 -18.56 10.23 2.48
CA VAL A 144 -17.66 10.26 3.65
C VAL A 144 -18.14 11.23 4.72
N LEU A 145 -18.67 12.39 4.30
CA LEU A 145 -19.14 13.43 5.23
C LEU A 145 -20.35 12.95 6.06
N VAL A 146 -21.29 12.25 5.42
CA VAL A 146 -22.47 11.68 6.10
C VAL A 146 -22.03 10.58 7.07
N LEU A 147 -21.16 9.67 6.62
CA LEU A 147 -20.61 8.62 7.47
C LEU A 147 -19.90 9.18 8.70
N LYS A 148 -19.06 10.21 8.49
CA LYS A 148 -18.36 10.89 9.58
C LYS A 148 -19.35 11.46 10.59
N GLY A 149 -20.45 12.08 10.15
CA GLY A 149 -21.50 12.57 11.03
C GLY A 149 -22.11 11.47 11.92
N TRP A 150 -22.48 10.34 11.33
CA TRP A 150 -23.04 9.20 12.08
C TRP A 150 -22.05 8.61 13.09
N ILE A 151 -20.77 8.51 12.72
CA ILE A 151 -19.73 8.00 13.61
C ILE A 151 -19.43 9.00 14.73
N ASP A 152 -19.35 10.29 14.43
CA ASP A 152 -19.12 11.32 15.44
C ASP A 152 -20.26 11.34 16.48
N GLU A 153 -21.52 11.23 16.04
CA GLU A 153 -22.68 11.11 16.94
C GLU A 153 -22.60 9.85 17.81
N TYR A 154 -22.30 8.69 17.21
CA TYR A 154 -22.13 7.45 17.94
C TYR A 154 -21.03 7.53 19.01
N LEU A 155 -19.86 8.08 18.67
CA LEU A 155 -18.76 8.22 19.62
C LEU A 155 -19.09 9.19 20.75
N MET A 156 -19.79 10.30 20.46
CA MET A 156 -20.29 11.21 21.51
C MET A 156 -21.25 10.52 22.48
N THR A 157 -22.14 9.64 21.99
CA THR A 157 -23.05 8.91 22.89
C THR A 157 -22.32 7.96 23.84
N LEU A 158 -21.19 7.39 23.42
CA LEU A 158 -20.35 6.55 24.27
C LEU A 158 -19.62 7.38 25.34
N GLU A 159 -19.08 8.54 24.98
CA GLU A 159 -18.39 9.44 25.91
C GLU A 159 -19.32 9.96 27.01
N ILE A 160 -20.59 10.23 26.70
CA ILE A 160 -21.59 10.69 27.69
C ILE A 160 -22.03 9.56 28.63
N SER A 161 -21.85 8.30 28.23
CA SER A 161 -22.30 7.12 28.97
C SER A 161 -21.24 6.53 29.92
N LEU A 162 -20.04 7.13 29.97
CA LEU A 162 -18.89 6.76 30.81
C LEU A 162 -18.76 7.72 32.01
#